data_AF-A0A840X7V0-F1
#
_entry.id   AF-A0A840X7V0-F1
#
_cell.length_a   1.000
_cell.length_b   1.000
_cell.length_c   1.000
_cell.angle_alpha   90.00
_cell.angle_beta   90.00
_cell.angle_gamma   90.00
#
_symmetry.space_group_name_H-M   'P 1'
#
loop_
_entity.id
_entity.type
_entity.pdbx_description
1 polymer ?
#
loop_
_entity_poly.entity_id
_entity_poly.type
_entity_poly.pdbx_seq_one_letter_code
_entity_poly.pdbx_strand_id
1 'polypeptide(L)'
;MAERKVTKKVVKVEVDESPAERASSANGGDDAAPRADWKPSAEAKGQATGLRWGAAAFWAGALIGEGLAIYWLLWLEPFKPSVSAPWFQNSETALWLLLGMLVGIGLLAVAGSQLWKKANRLDPARRSEPARFFVQNQLGAIITMIAFLPLIILIFLNKDMDGKQKGIAGAVGIVVLIVATLLGASFNPPSVEDYANEGQIDEYTAIVQELTGQDSVTWTAGGSVYHLCLEASAVNRESADNAIYEGTVDAAHADGKEGLTLQVEQELGECGLPEPENLDELEAEIRELRDSVEQDNAPAEEAPAEEPTE
;
A
#
# COMPACT_ATOMS: atom_id res chain seq x y z
N MET A 1 -21.07 -11.47 -40.05
CA MET A 1 -20.67 -11.22 -38.66
C MET A 1 -21.30 -9.90 -38.26
N ALA A 2 -22.24 -9.87 -37.33
CA ALA A 2 -22.88 -8.62 -36.90
C ALA A 2 -21.94 -7.89 -35.93
N GLU A 3 -21.59 -6.64 -36.22
CA GLU A 3 -20.83 -5.79 -35.29
C GLU A 3 -21.59 -5.69 -33.96
N ARG A 4 -21.05 -6.31 -32.91
CA ARG A 4 -21.58 -6.21 -31.56
C ARG A 4 -21.16 -4.85 -31.01
N LYS A 5 -22.05 -3.87 -31.04
CA LYS A 5 -21.76 -2.51 -30.55
C LYS A 5 -21.48 -2.51 -29.05
N VAL A 6 -20.26 -2.15 -28.66
CA VAL A 6 -19.90 -1.82 -27.28
C VAL A 6 -20.67 -0.57 -26.87
N THR A 7 -21.56 -0.69 -25.89
CA THR A 7 -22.38 0.43 -25.38
C THR A 7 -21.80 1.10 -24.13
N LYS A 8 -20.66 0.61 -23.64
CA LYS A 8 -20.03 1.03 -22.38
C LYS A 8 -18.92 2.06 -22.61
N LYS A 9 -18.62 2.86 -21.57
CA LYS A 9 -17.55 3.87 -21.62
C LYS A 9 -16.19 3.16 -21.57
N VAL A 10 -15.39 3.31 -22.62
CA VAL A 10 -14.01 2.78 -22.65
C VAL A 10 -13.05 3.83 -22.07
N VAL A 11 -12.22 3.42 -21.11
CA VAL A 11 -11.18 4.25 -20.51
C VAL A 11 -9.83 3.63 -20.87
N LYS A 12 -9.07 4.31 -21.72
CA LYS A 12 -7.72 3.87 -22.06
C LYS A 12 -6.76 4.24 -20.94
N VAL A 13 -6.06 3.25 -20.41
CA VAL A 13 -5.04 3.42 -19.37
C VAL A 13 -3.70 3.55 -20.07
N GLU A 14 -3.21 4.79 -20.23
CA GLU A 14 -1.84 5.05 -20.68
C GLU A 14 -0.92 4.98 -19.47
N VAL A 15 0.02 4.03 -19.48
CA VAL A 15 1.04 3.89 -18.43
C VAL A 15 2.09 4.99 -18.64
N ASP A 16 1.91 6.11 -17.96
CA ASP A 16 2.94 7.15 -17.80
C ASP A 16 3.98 6.64 -16.79
N GLU A 17 4.83 5.68 -17.22
CA GLU A 17 6.19 5.34 -16.72
C GLU A 17 6.58 3.93 -17.20
N SER A 18 7.63 3.83 -18.03
CA SER A 18 8.08 2.58 -18.66
C SER A 18 8.69 1.58 -17.64
N PRO A 19 8.44 0.26 -17.79
CA PRO A 19 9.07 -0.80 -16.99
C PRO A 19 10.61 -0.76 -16.94
N ALA A 20 11.26 -0.16 -17.95
CA ALA A 20 12.72 0.01 -17.99
C ALA A 20 13.26 0.89 -16.84
N GLU A 21 12.48 1.85 -16.34
CA GLU A 21 12.87 2.67 -15.17
C GLU A 21 12.61 1.95 -13.83
N ARG A 22 11.70 0.97 -13.80
CA ARG A 22 11.45 0.08 -12.64
C ARG A 22 12.52 -1.01 -12.54
N ALA A 23 12.92 -1.60 -13.68
CA ALA A 23 13.95 -2.63 -13.77
C ALA A 23 15.37 -2.10 -13.46
N SER A 24 15.63 -0.80 -13.67
CA SER A 24 16.93 -0.17 -13.34
C SER A 24 17.28 -0.16 -11.83
N SER A 25 16.35 -0.51 -10.94
CA SER A 25 16.61 -0.62 -9.49
C SER A 25 16.83 -2.06 -9.00
N ALA A 26 16.70 -3.06 -9.88
CA ALA A 26 16.96 -4.46 -9.57
C ALA A 26 18.22 -4.92 -10.30
N ASN A 27 19.39 -4.67 -9.69
CA ASN A 27 20.62 -5.31 -10.13
C ASN A 27 21.03 -6.36 -9.10
N GLY A 28 20.88 -7.63 -9.47
CA GLY A 28 21.24 -8.80 -8.66
C GLY A 28 20.44 -10.01 -9.13
N GLY A 29 21.00 -10.78 -10.06
CA GLY A 29 20.34 -11.90 -10.73
C GLY A 29 20.03 -13.09 -9.84
N ASP A 30 19.03 -13.86 -10.25
CA ASP A 30 19.18 -15.24 -10.74
C ASP A 30 17.81 -15.69 -11.30
N ASP A 31 17.85 -16.58 -12.29
CA ASP A 31 16.68 -17.18 -12.95
C ASP A 31 15.69 -17.74 -11.91
N ALA A 32 14.46 -17.21 -11.87
CA ALA A 32 13.40 -17.76 -11.04
C ALA A 32 12.05 -17.64 -11.74
N ALA A 33 11.58 -18.77 -12.27
CA ALA A 33 10.17 -19.01 -12.55
C ALA A 33 9.30 -18.66 -11.32
N PRO A 34 8.03 -18.24 -11.51
CA PRO A 34 7.15 -17.89 -10.40
C PRO A 34 6.95 -19.10 -9.49
N ARG A 35 7.03 -18.90 -8.17
CA ARG A 35 6.76 -19.95 -7.19
C ARG A 35 5.72 -19.50 -6.20
N ALA A 36 4.81 -20.42 -5.89
CA ALA A 36 3.76 -20.39 -4.87
C ALA A 36 4.27 -20.25 -3.41
N ASP A 37 5.45 -19.66 -3.23
CA ASP A 37 6.08 -19.43 -1.94
C ASP A 37 6.95 -18.16 -1.93
N TRP A 38 6.54 -17.13 -2.67
CA TRP A 38 7.29 -15.88 -2.76
C TRP A 38 7.68 -15.38 -1.36
N LYS A 39 8.99 -15.24 -1.18
CA LYS A 39 9.62 -14.71 0.03
C LYS A 39 10.61 -13.66 -0.41
N PRO A 40 10.75 -12.56 0.36
CA PRO A 40 11.81 -11.60 0.10
C PRO A 40 13.16 -12.31 0.08
N SER A 41 14.03 -11.88 -0.82
CA SER A 41 15.43 -12.31 -0.79
C SER A 41 16.03 -12.00 0.59
N ALA A 42 17.06 -12.75 0.99
CA ALA A 42 17.71 -12.53 2.29
C ALA A 42 18.23 -11.08 2.43
N GLU A 43 18.65 -10.47 1.31
CA GLU A 43 19.06 -9.08 1.24
C GLU A 43 17.88 -8.11 1.46
N ALA A 44 16.77 -8.30 0.72
CA ALA A 44 15.56 -7.48 0.88
C ALA A 44 15.02 -7.55 2.31
N LYS A 45 15.01 -8.74 2.90
CA LYS A 45 14.62 -8.95 4.31
C LYS A 45 15.56 -8.25 5.30
N GLY A 46 16.87 -8.29 5.05
CA GLY A 46 17.86 -7.56 5.84
C GLY A 46 17.66 -6.05 5.79
N GLN A 47 17.47 -5.51 4.59
CA GLN A 47 17.18 -4.09 4.38
C GLN A 47 15.85 -3.67 5.02
N ALA A 48 14.78 -4.47 4.85
CA ALA A 48 13.49 -4.25 5.49
C ALA A 48 13.61 -4.18 7.01
N THR A 49 14.37 -5.10 7.61
CA THR A 49 14.61 -5.13 9.06
C THR A 49 15.33 -3.87 9.53
N GLY A 50 16.36 -3.41 8.80
CA GLY A 50 17.07 -2.17 9.09
C GLY A 50 16.15 -0.94 9.03
N LEU A 51 15.30 -0.86 7.99
CA LEU A 51 14.32 0.22 7.84
C LEU A 51 13.26 0.20 8.96
N ARG A 52 12.79 -0.96 9.40
CA ARG A 52 11.86 -1.08 10.53
C ARG A 52 12.47 -0.58 11.85
N TRP A 53 13.74 -0.90 12.11
CA TRP A 53 14.44 -0.35 13.28
C TRP A 53 14.65 1.16 13.18
N GLY A 54 14.98 1.66 11.98
CA GLY A 54 15.02 3.10 11.72
C GLY A 54 13.67 3.77 12.00
N ALA A 55 12.58 3.21 11.46
CA ALA A 55 11.23 3.68 11.70
C ALA A 55 10.88 3.70 13.20
N ALA A 56 11.17 2.61 13.91
CA ALA A 56 10.97 2.51 15.35
C ALA A 56 11.76 3.57 16.13
N ALA A 57 12.99 3.89 15.71
CA ALA A 57 13.78 4.96 16.34
C ALA A 57 13.16 6.35 16.16
N PHE A 58 12.68 6.67 14.96
CA PHE A 58 11.97 7.93 14.69
C PHE A 58 10.68 8.03 15.51
N TRP A 59 9.90 6.95 15.58
CA TRP A 59 8.69 6.90 16.39
C TRP A 59 8.97 6.99 17.89
N ALA A 60 10.01 6.32 18.39
CA ALA A 60 10.45 6.49 19.77
C ALA A 60 10.86 7.94 20.05
N GLY A 61 11.56 8.59 19.12
CA GLY A 61 11.88 10.02 19.21
C GLY A 61 10.63 10.91 19.25
N ALA A 62 9.60 10.61 18.45
CA ALA A 62 8.32 11.31 18.50
C ALA A 62 7.62 11.16 19.85
N LEU A 63 7.53 9.93 20.38
CA LEU A 63 6.91 9.64 21.67
C LEU A 63 7.67 10.25 22.85
N ILE A 64 9.00 10.23 22.81
CA ILE A 64 9.85 10.92 23.80
C ILE A 64 9.63 12.43 23.71
N GLY A 65 9.60 12.98 22.50
CA GLY A 65 9.31 14.40 22.27
C GLY A 65 7.95 14.80 22.81
N GLU A 66 6.91 13.99 22.60
CA GLU A 66 5.59 14.20 23.18
C GLU A 66 5.65 14.14 24.71
N GLY A 67 6.26 13.12 25.30
CA GLY A 67 6.40 13.00 26.74
C GLY A 67 7.12 14.19 27.37
N LEU A 68 8.16 14.70 26.72
CA LEU A 68 8.87 15.92 27.13
C LEU A 68 8.00 17.17 26.98
N ALA A 69 7.22 17.30 25.91
CA ALA A 69 6.30 18.41 25.72
C ALA A 69 5.19 18.41 26.78
N ILE A 70 4.65 17.23 27.13
CA ILE A 70 3.65 17.06 28.20
C ILE A 70 4.26 17.39 29.56
N TYR A 71 5.44 16.85 29.86
CA TYR A 71 6.15 17.16 31.10
C TYR A 71 6.40 18.66 31.22
N TRP A 72 6.86 19.29 30.14
CA TRP A 72 7.07 20.73 30.07
C TRP A 72 5.76 21.50 30.29
N LEU A 73 4.67 21.10 29.64
CA LEU A 73 3.36 21.75 29.78
C LEU A 73 2.76 21.64 31.19
N LEU A 74 2.95 20.50 31.87
CA LEU A 74 2.34 20.21 33.17
C LEU A 74 3.19 20.61 34.38
N TRP A 75 4.51 20.39 34.32
CA TRP A 75 5.41 20.55 35.46
C TRP A 75 6.26 21.81 35.42
N LEU A 76 6.64 22.26 34.22
CA LEU A 76 7.43 23.49 34.06
C LEU A 76 6.55 24.74 33.91
N GLU A 77 5.22 24.54 33.82
CA GLU A 77 4.20 25.59 33.87
C GLU A 77 4.53 26.82 33.00
N PRO A 78 4.90 26.65 31.71
CA PRO A 78 5.55 27.67 30.89
C PRO A 78 4.63 28.84 30.53
N PHE A 79 3.33 28.70 30.77
CA PHE A 79 2.33 29.75 30.55
C PHE A 79 1.99 30.51 31.84
N LYS A 80 2.54 30.13 33.00
CA LYS A 80 2.36 30.88 34.24
C LYS A 80 3.36 32.02 34.36
N PRO A 81 2.95 33.15 34.96
CA PRO A 81 3.90 34.20 35.33
C PRO A 81 4.84 33.70 36.42
N SER A 82 6.07 33.34 36.03
CA SER A 82 7.13 32.86 36.94
C SER A 82 8.19 33.95 37.20
N VAL A 83 8.54 34.12 38.47
CA VAL A 83 9.60 35.05 38.92
C VAL A 83 10.99 34.38 38.94
N SER A 84 11.05 33.05 38.92
CA SER A 84 12.29 32.26 39.04
C SER A 84 12.89 31.83 37.71
N ALA A 85 12.17 31.96 36.59
CA ALA A 85 12.65 31.65 35.24
C ALA A 85 12.35 32.80 34.25
N PRO A 86 13.15 33.89 34.27
CA PRO A 86 12.88 35.09 33.47
C PRO A 86 12.81 34.86 31.95
N TRP A 87 13.50 33.84 31.44
CA TRP A 87 13.52 33.47 30.02
C TRP A 87 12.24 32.79 29.50
N PHE A 88 11.32 32.37 30.38
CA PHE A 88 9.98 31.87 30.01
C PHE A 88 8.87 32.92 30.19
N GLN A 89 9.21 34.18 30.49
CA GLN A 89 8.24 35.21 30.88
C GLN A 89 7.24 35.62 29.78
N ASN A 90 7.52 35.35 28.50
CA ASN A 90 6.59 35.66 27.43
C ASN A 90 5.82 34.42 26.99
N SER A 91 4.54 34.37 27.34
CA SER A 91 3.60 33.33 26.92
C SER A 91 3.53 33.16 25.39
N GLU A 92 3.94 34.18 24.63
CA GLU A 92 4.17 34.08 23.19
C GLU A 92 5.32 33.15 22.80
N THR A 93 6.49 33.19 23.47
CA THR A 93 7.58 32.24 23.15
C THR A 93 7.21 30.83 23.55
N ALA A 94 6.53 30.66 24.69
CA ALA A 94 6.01 29.36 25.09
C ALA A 94 5.06 28.79 24.03
N LEU A 95 4.19 29.62 23.47
CA LEU A 95 3.32 29.22 22.35
C LEU A 95 4.15 28.81 21.13
N TRP A 96 5.11 29.62 20.67
CA TRP A 96 5.94 29.29 19.51
C TRP A 96 6.78 28.01 19.71
N LEU A 97 7.32 27.79 20.91
CA LEU A 97 8.02 26.57 21.27
C LEU A 97 7.09 25.35 21.24
N LEU A 98 5.88 25.48 21.77
CA LEU A 98 4.87 24.42 21.71
C LEU A 98 4.51 24.08 20.26
N LEU A 99 4.31 25.08 19.41
CA LEU A 99 4.08 24.89 17.97
C LEU A 99 5.27 24.20 17.30
N GLY A 100 6.50 24.62 17.63
CA GLY A 100 7.73 23.98 17.14
C GLY A 100 7.85 22.51 17.55
N MET A 101 7.50 22.18 18.79
CA MET A 101 7.46 20.79 19.27
C MET A 101 6.39 19.97 18.55
N LEU A 102 5.17 20.50 18.38
CA LEU A 102 4.11 19.81 17.63
C LEU A 102 4.55 19.49 16.20
N VAL A 103 5.13 20.46 15.50
CA VAL A 103 5.66 20.25 14.14
C VAL A 103 6.82 19.26 14.15
N GLY A 104 7.76 19.38 15.09
CA GLY A 104 8.91 18.47 15.22
C GLY A 104 8.48 17.02 15.44
N ILE A 105 7.57 16.77 16.38
CA ILE A 105 6.98 15.45 16.65
C ILE A 105 6.32 14.90 15.38
N GLY A 106 5.58 15.75 14.65
CA GLY A 106 4.94 15.38 13.38
C GLY A 106 5.94 14.94 12.31
N LEU A 107 7.04 15.68 12.16
CA LEU A 107 8.10 15.33 11.21
C LEU A 107 8.78 14.02 11.58
N LEU A 108 9.06 13.77 12.87
CA LEU A 108 9.60 12.49 13.35
C LEU A 108 8.62 11.34 13.05
N ALA A 109 7.34 11.51 13.35
CA ALA A 109 6.31 10.50 13.12
C ALA A 109 6.15 10.16 11.62
N VAL A 110 6.14 11.18 10.76
CA VAL A 110 6.10 11.00 9.30
C VAL A 110 7.36 10.31 8.79
N ALA A 111 8.55 10.75 9.21
CA ALA A 111 9.81 10.12 8.79
C ALA A 111 9.85 8.63 9.14
N GLY A 112 9.44 8.25 10.37
CA GLY A 112 9.32 6.86 10.77
C GLY A 112 8.32 6.09 9.90
N SER A 113 7.17 6.69 9.60
CA SER A 113 6.14 6.06 8.76
C SER A 113 6.59 5.86 7.31
N GLN A 114 7.36 6.78 6.75
CA GLN A 114 7.92 6.64 5.40
C GLN A 114 8.96 5.50 5.33
N LEU A 115 9.81 5.36 6.35
CA LEU A 115 10.74 4.23 6.46
C LEU A 115 10.00 2.91 6.60
N TRP A 116 8.93 2.88 7.40
CA TRP A 116 8.09 1.70 7.57
C TRP A 116 7.39 1.29 6.26
N LYS A 117 6.84 2.25 5.51
CA LYS A 117 6.25 2.00 4.20
C LYS A 117 7.27 1.45 3.19
N LYS A 118 8.50 1.96 3.21
CA LYS A 118 9.60 1.39 2.40
C LYS A 118 9.93 -0.03 2.83
N ALA A 119 9.98 -0.31 4.12
CA ALA A 119 10.21 -1.66 4.63
C ALA A 119 9.11 -2.64 4.18
N ASN A 120 7.85 -2.21 4.19
CA ASN A 120 6.73 -3.04 3.75
C ASN A 120 6.75 -3.36 2.25
N ARG A 121 7.40 -2.54 1.41
CA ARG A 121 7.62 -2.88 -0.01
C ARG A 121 8.69 -3.95 -0.18
N LEU A 122 9.66 -4.01 0.73
CA LEU A 122 10.72 -5.01 0.69
C LEU A 122 10.30 -6.34 1.35
N ASP A 123 9.41 -6.27 2.34
CA ASP A 123 8.89 -7.42 3.08
C ASP A 123 7.40 -7.20 3.42
N PRO A 124 6.50 -7.37 2.43
CA PRO A 124 5.08 -7.16 2.58
C PRO A 124 4.42 -8.25 3.42
N ALA A 125 3.26 -7.91 4.00
CA ALA A 125 2.40 -8.89 4.68
C ALA A 125 1.52 -9.63 3.66
N ARG A 126 1.10 -10.84 4.01
CA ARG A 126 0.10 -11.61 3.26
C ARG A 126 -1.31 -11.04 3.49
N ARG A 127 -2.12 -10.94 2.44
CA ARG A 127 -3.56 -10.62 2.55
C ARG A 127 -4.35 -11.69 3.27
N SER A 128 -3.93 -12.95 3.16
CA SER A 128 -4.52 -14.08 3.89
C SER A 128 -4.40 -13.95 5.41
N GLU A 129 -3.51 -13.10 5.92
CA GLU A 129 -3.36 -12.78 7.35
C GLU A 129 -3.88 -11.35 7.68
N PRO A 130 -5.22 -11.13 7.72
CA PRO A 130 -5.81 -9.79 7.72
C PRO A 130 -5.40 -8.92 8.92
N ALA A 131 -5.22 -9.51 10.10
CA ALA A 131 -4.81 -8.77 11.29
C ALA A 131 -3.38 -8.23 11.16
N ARG A 132 -2.45 -9.06 10.68
CA ARG A 132 -1.06 -8.65 10.44
C ARG A 132 -0.97 -7.69 9.27
N PHE A 133 -1.70 -7.95 8.19
CA PHE A 133 -1.80 -7.06 7.05
C PHE A 133 -2.28 -5.67 7.47
N PHE A 134 -3.33 -5.58 8.28
CA PHE A 134 -3.84 -4.31 8.78
C PHE A 134 -2.81 -3.59 9.66
N VAL A 135 -2.29 -4.26 10.69
CA VAL A 135 -1.36 -3.64 11.65
C VAL A 135 -0.10 -3.18 10.93
N GLN A 136 0.51 -4.03 10.11
CA GLN A 136 1.74 -3.68 9.39
C GLN A 136 1.54 -2.50 8.45
N ASN A 137 0.38 -2.37 7.81
CA ASN A 137 0.15 -1.29 6.84
C ASN A 137 -0.39 0.01 7.46
N GLN A 138 -1.02 -0.05 8.63
CA GLN A 138 -1.56 1.12 9.33
C GLN A 138 -0.73 1.55 10.55
N LEU A 139 0.37 0.85 10.86
CA LEU A 139 1.16 1.10 12.08
C LEU A 139 1.62 2.55 12.20
N GLY A 140 2.06 3.17 11.10
CA GLY A 140 2.49 4.57 11.09
C GLY A 140 1.37 5.54 11.48
N ALA A 141 0.17 5.33 10.94
CA ALA A 141 -1.02 6.11 11.30
C ALA A 141 -1.41 5.92 12.78
N ILE A 142 -1.38 4.67 13.28
CA ILE A 142 -1.70 4.34 14.68
C ILE A 142 -0.74 5.02 15.65
N ILE A 143 0.57 4.87 15.43
CA ILE A 143 1.59 5.46 16.30
C ILE A 143 1.49 6.99 16.28
N THR A 144 1.21 7.59 15.11
CA THR A 144 1.01 9.04 15.00
C THR A 144 -0.17 9.50 15.86
N MET A 145 -1.29 8.77 15.87
CA MET A 145 -2.42 9.11 16.75
C MET A 145 -2.04 9.04 18.23
N ILE A 146 -1.29 8.01 18.62
CA ILE A 146 -0.80 7.85 20.00
C ILE A 146 0.11 9.02 20.40
N ALA A 147 0.98 9.47 19.50
CA ALA A 147 1.98 10.53 19.75
C ALA A 147 1.42 11.96 19.83
N PHE A 148 0.15 12.17 19.46
CA PHE A 148 -0.44 13.52 19.37
C PHE A 148 -1.67 13.70 20.24
N LEU A 149 -2.53 12.67 20.35
CA LEU A 149 -3.82 12.80 21.04
C LEU A 149 -3.68 13.24 22.51
N PRO A 150 -2.79 12.63 23.33
CA PRO A 150 -2.62 13.06 24.72
C PRO A 150 -2.21 14.53 24.83
N LEU A 151 -1.20 14.97 24.07
CA LEU A 151 -0.76 16.37 24.10
C LEU A 151 -1.85 17.35 23.65
N ILE A 152 -2.59 17.05 22.57
CA ILE A 152 -3.68 17.91 22.07
C ILE A 152 -4.78 18.05 23.14
N ILE A 153 -5.17 16.95 23.78
CA ILE A 153 -6.16 16.96 24.86
C ILE A 153 -5.67 17.87 26.00
N LEU A 154 -4.40 17.72 26.40
CA LEU A 154 -3.82 18.53 27.48
C LEU A 154 -3.73 20.02 27.14
N ILE A 155 -3.51 20.39 25.88
CA ILE A 155 -3.55 21.80 25.44
C ILE A 155 -4.93 22.42 25.75
N PHE A 156 -6.02 21.72 25.40
CA PHE A 156 -7.37 22.24 25.67
C PHE A 156 -7.71 22.27 27.16
N LEU A 157 -7.21 21.30 27.93
CA LEU A 157 -7.42 21.21 29.39
C LEU A 157 -6.49 22.11 30.22
N ASN A 158 -5.43 22.67 29.64
CA ASN A 158 -4.46 23.49 30.35
C ASN A 158 -5.14 24.75 30.93
N LYS A 159 -4.99 25.04 32.22
CA LYS A 159 -5.68 26.18 32.87
C LYS A 159 -4.95 27.51 32.71
N ASP A 160 -3.67 27.47 32.38
CA ASP A 160 -2.79 28.64 32.32
C ASP A 160 -2.73 29.26 30.92
N MET A 161 -3.19 28.53 29.90
CA MET A 161 -3.35 29.06 28.54
C MET A 161 -4.67 29.82 28.38
N ASP A 162 -4.63 30.97 27.72
CA ASP A 162 -5.83 31.71 27.33
C ASP A 162 -6.57 31.04 26.13
N GLY A 163 -7.78 31.50 25.84
CA GLY A 163 -8.59 30.92 24.76
C GLY A 163 -7.96 31.05 23.37
N LYS A 164 -7.20 32.12 23.10
CA LYS A 164 -6.51 32.33 21.83
C LYS A 164 -5.35 31.36 21.68
N GLN A 165 -4.55 31.18 22.73
CA GLN A 165 -3.42 30.26 22.75
C GLN A 165 -3.87 28.82 22.55
N LYS A 166 -4.91 28.39 23.28
CA LYS A 166 -5.53 27.07 23.09
C LYS A 166 -6.07 26.88 21.68
N GLY A 167 -6.76 27.90 21.16
CA GLY A 167 -7.28 27.89 19.80
C GLY A 167 -6.18 27.67 18.76
N ILE A 168 -5.08 28.43 18.86
CA ILE A 168 -3.95 28.33 17.93
C ILE A 168 -3.23 26.99 18.07
N ALA A 169 -2.77 26.65 19.28
CA ALA A 169 -2.00 25.42 19.51
C ALA A 169 -2.82 24.15 19.23
N GLY A 170 -4.08 24.13 19.65
CA GLY A 170 -5.00 23.03 19.39
C GLY A 170 -5.29 22.87 17.91
N ALA A 171 -5.56 23.96 17.18
CA ALA A 171 -5.79 23.90 15.73
C ALA A 171 -4.55 23.40 14.97
N VAL A 172 -3.36 23.93 15.28
CA VAL A 172 -2.11 23.45 14.66
C VAL A 172 -1.88 21.98 15.00
N GLY A 173 -2.05 21.58 16.26
CA GLY A 173 -1.90 20.18 16.68
C GLY A 173 -2.83 19.23 15.91
N ILE A 174 -4.10 19.60 15.74
CA ILE A 174 -5.08 18.82 14.95
C ILE A 174 -4.67 18.75 13.47
N VAL A 175 -4.27 19.87 12.86
CA VAL A 175 -3.85 19.88 11.45
C VAL A 175 -2.62 19.00 11.25
N VAL A 176 -1.61 19.11 12.13
CA VAL A 176 -0.40 18.29 12.06
C VAL A 176 -0.75 16.81 12.27
N LEU A 177 -1.59 16.48 13.25
CA LEU A 177 -2.08 15.11 13.46
C LEU A 177 -2.72 14.55 12.18
N ILE A 178 -3.68 15.27 11.60
CA ILE A 178 -4.38 14.82 10.38
C ILE A 178 -3.39 14.58 9.23
N VAL A 179 -2.53 15.56 8.94
CA VAL A 179 -1.56 15.45 7.85
C VAL A 179 -0.58 14.30 8.11
N ALA A 180 -0.03 14.20 9.31
CA ALA A 180 0.91 13.15 9.65
C ALA A 180 0.28 11.76 9.61
N THR A 181 -0.96 11.60 10.10
CA THR A 181 -1.71 10.35 10.03
C THR A 181 -2.00 9.95 8.59
N LEU A 182 -2.42 10.88 7.72
CA LEU A 182 -2.68 10.60 6.31
C LEU A 182 -1.39 10.20 5.57
N LEU A 183 -0.27 10.86 5.84
CA LEU A 183 1.02 10.49 5.25
C LEU A 183 1.53 9.13 5.76
N GLY A 184 1.26 8.83 7.04
CA GLY A 184 1.64 7.57 7.68
C GLY A 184 0.72 6.39 7.36
N ALA A 185 -0.48 6.64 6.85
CA ALA A 185 -1.39 5.60 6.38
C ALA A 185 -0.91 5.00 5.06
N SER A 186 -1.21 3.72 4.87
CA SER A 186 -1.03 3.03 3.59
C SER A 186 -2.39 2.78 2.95
N PHE A 187 -2.70 3.48 1.86
CA PHE A 187 -3.97 3.33 1.15
C PHE A 187 -3.94 2.21 0.11
N ASN A 188 -2.79 2.01 -0.55
CA ASN A 188 -2.51 0.89 -1.43
C ASN A 188 -1.33 0.10 -0.86
N PRO A 189 -1.57 -0.73 0.18
CA PRO A 189 -0.52 -1.53 0.79
C PRO A 189 -0.05 -2.67 -0.11
N PRO A 190 1.27 -2.87 -0.27
CA PRO A 190 1.79 -4.02 -0.99
C PRO A 190 1.51 -5.31 -0.22
N SER A 191 1.27 -6.39 -0.95
CA SER A 191 1.06 -7.73 -0.41
C SER A 191 1.95 -8.74 -1.11
N VAL A 192 2.19 -9.89 -0.47
CA VAL A 192 2.95 -11.00 -1.09
C VAL A 192 2.29 -11.43 -2.39
N GLU A 193 0.96 -11.47 -2.36
CA GLU A 193 0.09 -11.81 -3.47
C GLU A 193 0.29 -10.86 -4.67
N ASP A 194 0.47 -9.55 -4.43
CA ASP A 194 0.77 -8.61 -5.52
C ASP A 194 2.13 -8.89 -6.18
N TYR A 195 3.14 -9.25 -5.39
CA TYR A 195 4.48 -9.55 -5.92
C TYR A 195 4.54 -10.91 -6.64
N ALA A 196 3.77 -11.89 -6.18
CA ALA A 196 3.61 -13.17 -6.88
C ALA A 196 2.97 -12.97 -8.26
N ASN A 197 1.98 -12.07 -8.35
CA ASN A 197 1.35 -11.70 -9.62
C ASN A 197 2.32 -10.93 -10.54
N GLU A 198 3.15 -10.03 -9.98
CA GLU A 198 4.09 -9.21 -10.77
C GLU A 198 5.19 -10.05 -11.44
N GLY A 199 5.61 -11.16 -10.83
CA GLY A 199 6.54 -12.12 -11.45
C GLY A 199 5.96 -12.93 -12.62
N GLN A 200 4.62 -12.95 -12.77
CA GLN A 200 3.91 -13.66 -13.84
C GLN A 200 3.51 -12.74 -15.00
N ILE A 201 3.73 -11.42 -14.89
CA ILE A 201 3.34 -10.44 -15.92
C ILE A 201 4.00 -10.75 -17.25
N ASP A 202 5.28 -11.13 -17.27
CA ASP A 202 6.00 -11.43 -18.51
C ASP A 202 5.42 -12.67 -19.22
N GLU A 203 5.06 -13.70 -18.46
CA GLU A 203 4.43 -14.93 -18.97
C GLU A 203 3.02 -14.63 -19.50
N TYR A 204 2.18 -13.93 -18.74
CA TYR A 204 0.87 -13.50 -19.22
C TYR A 204 0.96 -12.56 -20.43
N THR A 205 1.95 -11.67 -20.48
CA THR A 205 2.19 -10.78 -21.61
C THR A 205 2.58 -11.58 -22.85
N ALA A 206 3.42 -12.60 -22.72
CA ALA A 206 3.78 -13.49 -23.82
C ALA A 206 2.53 -14.24 -24.36
N ILE A 207 1.73 -14.81 -23.47
CA ILE A 207 0.48 -15.51 -23.82
C ILE A 207 -0.49 -14.57 -24.54
N VAL A 208 -0.72 -13.35 -24.01
CA VAL A 208 -1.61 -12.38 -24.64
C VAL A 208 -1.09 -11.90 -26.00
N GLN A 209 0.22 -11.69 -26.13
CA GLN A 209 0.83 -11.35 -27.43
C GLN A 209 0.72 -12.48 -28.44
N GLU A 210 0.82 -13.73 -28.01
CA GLU A 210 0.63 -14.90 -28.86
C GLU A 210 -0.82 -15.02 -29.34
N LEU A 211 -1.79 -14.81 -28.44
CA LEU A 211 -3.23 -14.91 -28.73
C LEU A 211 -3.75 -13.75 -29.59
N THR A 212 -3.26 -12.53 -29.37
CA THR A 212 -3.86 -11.31 -29.95
C THR A 212 -2.94 -10.55 -30.89
N GLY A 213 -1.64 -10.84 -30.88
CA GLY A 213 -0.61 -10.09 -31.61
C GLY A 213 -0.17 -8.77 -30.97
N GLN A 214 -0.69 -8.43 -29.78
CA GLN A 214 -0.41 -7.17 -29.09
C GLN A 214 -0.53 -7.32 -27.57
N ASP A 215 0.18 -6.49 -26.80
CA ASP A 215 -0.01 -6.39 -25.35
C ASP A 215 -1.18 -5.44 -25.05
N SER A 216 -2.40 -5.94 -25.24
CA SER A 216 -3.60 -5.17 -24.94
C SER A 216 -4.71 -6.08 -24.44
N VAL A 217 -5.20 -5.76 -23.24
CA VAL A 217 -6.28 -6.46 -22.56
C VAL A 217 -7.32 -5.47 -22.04
N THR A 218 -8.47 -6.00 -21.67
CA THR A 218 -9.59 -5.21 -21.12
C THR A 218 -10.06 -5.76 -19.80
N TRP A 219 -10.46 -4.89 -18.87
CA TRP A 219 -10.94 -5.30 -17.55
C TRP A 219 -11.99 -4.34 -17.00
N THR A 220 -12.57 -4.73 -15.87
CA THR A 220 -13.55 -3.91 -15.14
C THR A 220 -13.02 -3.62 -13.75
N ALA A 221 -13.46 -2.52 -13.12
CA ALA A 221 -13.01 -2.17 -11.77
C ALA A 221 -13.32 -3.28 -10.74
N GLY A 222 -14.48 -3.94 -10.87
CA GLY A 222 -14.95 -4.96 -9.93
C GLY A 222 -14.61 -6.42 -10.30
N GLY A 223 -14.06 -6.69 -11.49
CA GLY A 223 -13.66 -8.03 -11.92
C GLY A 223 -12.30 -8.43 -11.34
N SER A 224 -12.06 -9.74 -11.15
CA SER A 224 -10.75 -10.27 -10.72
C SER A 224 -9.86 -10.68 -11.89
N VAL A 225 -10.39 -10.74 -13.11
CA VAL A 225 -9.64 -11.14 -14.33
C VAL A 225 -9.67 -10.06 -15.39
N TYR A 226 -8.79 -10.18 -16.39
CA TYR A 226 -8.84 -9.42 -17.63
C TYR A 226 -9.15 -10.32 -18.84
N HIS A 227 -9.57 -9.67 -19.93
CA HIS A 227 -10.17 -10.25 -21.13
C HIS A 227 -9.44 -9.80 -22.39
N LEU A 228 -9.50 -10.60 -23.45
CA LEU A 228 -8.72 -10.39 -24.68
C LEU A 228 -9.19 -9.17 -25.50
N CYS A 229 -10.46 -8.78 -25.40
CA CYS A 229 -10.99 -7.66 -26.17
C CYS A 229 -12.26 -7.04 -25.55
N LEU A 230 -12.64 -5.87 -26.05
CA LEU A 230 -13.86 -5.16 -25.66
C LEU A 230 -15.15 -5.91 -26.02
N GLU A 231 -15.10 -6.76 -27.04
CA GLU A 231 -16.24 -7.55 -27.55
C GLU A 231 -16.52 -8.78 -26.68
N ALA A 232 -15.60 -9.15 -25.79
CA ALA A 232 -15.77 -10.25 -24.86
C ALA A 232 -17.05 -10.04 -24.04
N SER A 233 -17.90 -11.06 -24.02
CA SER A 233 -19.20 -10.99 -23.40
C SER A 233 -19.11 -11.04 -21.87
N ALA A 234 -18.00 -11.53 -21.31
CA ALA A 234 -17.72 -11.54 -19.89
C ALA A 234 -17.42 -10.14 -19.36
N VAL A 235 -16.48 -9.39 -19.94
CA VAL A 235 -16.16 -7.99 -19.55
C VAL A 235 -17.39 -7.07 -19.62
N ASN A 236 -18.25 -7.30 -20.62
CA ASN A 236 -19.51 -6.57 -20.78
C ASN A 236 -20.60 -6.98 -19.77
N ARG A 237 -20.52 -8.16 -19.15
CA ARG A 237 -21.42 -8.57 -18.07
C ARG A 237 -20.92 -8.09 -16.71
N GLU A 238 -19.61 -8.12 -16.50
CA GLU A 238 -18.95 -7.79 -15.22
C GLU A 238 -18.86 -6.30 -14.92
N SER A 239 -18.90 -5.44 -15.95
CA SER A 239 -18.80 -4.00 -15.75
C SER A 239 -20.08 -3.42 -15.12
N ALA A 240 -20.10 -3.38 -13.78
CA ALA A 240 -21.16 -2.81 -12.95
C ALA A 240 -21.21 -1.27 -13.05
N ASP A 241 -20.06 -0.63 -13.25
CA ASP A 241 -19.93 0.83 -13.30
C ASP A 241 -20.10 1.42 -14.72
N ASN A 242 -20.52 0.60 -15.69
CA ASN A 242 -20.62 0.94 -17.12
C ASN A 242 -19.31 1.47 -17.75
N ALA A 243 -18.17 1.22 -17.11
CA ALA A 243 -16.84 1.50 -17.62
C ALA A 243 -16.08 0.20 -17.88
N ILE A 244 -15.36 0.14 -19.00
CA ILE A 244 -14.38 -0.90 -19.31
C ILE A 244 -13.04 -0.20 -19.49
N TYR A 245 -12.01 -0.75 -18.85
CA TYR A 245 -10.64 -0.25 -18.95
C TYR A 245 -9.90 -1.06 -20.00
N GLU A 246 -9.04 -0.40 -20.76
CA GLU A 246 -8.22 -1.00 -21.81
C GLU A 246 -6.77 -0.54 -21.64
N GLY A 247 -5.83 -1.46 -21.65
CA GLY A 247 -4.41 -1.20 -21.41
C GLY A 247 -3.56 -2.47 -21.57
N THR A 248 -2.34 -2.44 -21.07
CA THR A 248 -1.41 -3.59 -21.09
C THR A 248 -1.76 -4.61 -20.00
N VAL A 249 -1.18 -5.81 -20.08
CA VAL A 249 -1.23 -6.81 -19.00
C VAL A 249 -0.70 -6.23 -17.70
N ASP A 250 0.42 -5.48 -17.74
CA ASP A 250 0.96 -4.76 -16.57
C ASP A 250 -0.07 -3.79 -15.95
N ALA A 251 -0.78 -3.02 -16.79
CA ALA A 251 -1.80 -2.10 -16.30
C ALA A 251 -2.98 -2.83 -15.65
N ALA A 252 -3.36 -4.00 -16.16
CA ALA A 252 -4.40 -4.82 -15.56
C ALA A 252 -3.96 -5.37 -14.19
N HIS A 253 -2.73 -5.88 -14.06
CA HIS A 253 -2.20 -6.34 -12.77
C HIS A 253 -2.05 -5.19 -11.76
N ALA A 254 -1.65 -3.99 -12.21
CA ALA A 254 -1.62 -2.79 -11.38
C ALA A 254 -3.00 -2.39 -10.82
N ASP A 255 -4.07 -2.68 -11.57
CA ASP A 255 -5.47 -2.52 -11.17
C ASP A 255 -6.02 -3.74 -10.37
N GLY A 256 -5.13 -4.62 -9.92
CA GLY A 256 -5.44 -5.73 -9.02
C GLY A 256 -6.12 -6.92 -9.71
N LYS A 257 -5.89 -7.12 -11.01
CA LYS A 257 -6.34 -8.34 -11.69
C LYS A 257 -5.38 -9.50 -11.43
N GLU A 258 -5.96 -10.67 -11.19
CA GLU A 258 -5.27 -11.90 -10.81
C GLU A 258 -4.68 -12.62 -12.03
N GLY A 259 -5.25 -12.42 -13.23
CA GLY A 259 -4.75 -13.03 -14.46
C GLY A 259 -5.75 -12.99 -15.62
N LEU A 260 -5.40 -13.66 -16.71
CA LEU A 260 -6.25 -13.82 -17.90
C LEU A 260 -7.46 -14.72 -17.59
N THR A 261 -8.59 -14.43 -18.24
CA THR A 261 -9.78 -15.30 -18.18
C THR A 261 -9.46 -16.76 -18.57
N LEU A 262 -10.17 -17.73 -17.99
CA LEU A 262 -10.10 -19.14 -18.39
C LEU A 262 -11.00 -19.46 -19.59
N GLN A 263 -11.73 -18.48 -20.12
CA GLN A 263 -12.64 -18.64 -21.26
C GLN A 263 -11.96 -18.18 -22.57
N VAL A 264 -10.70 -18.58 -22.78
CA VAL A 264 -9.86 -18.09 -23.89
C VAL A 264 -10.46 -18.49 -25.24
N GLU A 265 -10.82 -19.76 -25.44
CA GLU A 265 -11.47 -20.25 -26.67
C GLU A 265 -12.71 -19.40 -27.03
N GLN A 266 -13.58 -19.18 -26.04
CA GLN A 266 -14.81 -18.42 -26.24
C GLN A 266 -14.50 -16.96 -26.63
N GLU A 267 -13.53 -16.33 -25.96
CA GLU A 267 -13.17 -14.94 -26.23
C GLU A 267 -12.49 -14.78 -27.58
N LEU A 268 -11.61 -15.70 -28.01
CA LEU A 268 -11.02 -15.68 -29.35
C LEU A 268 -12.11 -15.60 -30.44
N GLY A 269 -13.15 -16.43 -30.31
CA GLY A 269 -14.30 -16.41 -31.21
C GLY A 269 -15.13 -15.12 -31.16
N GLU A 270 -15.30 -14.54 -29.98
CA GLU A 270 -16.03 -13.27 -29.79
C GLU A 270 -15.23 -12.06 -30.30
N CYS A 271 -13.91 -12.09 -30.16
CA CYS A 271 -12.95 -11.08 -30.59
C CYS A 271 -12.59 -11.18 -32.09
N GLY A 272 -12.98 -12.27 -32.76
CA GLY A 272 -12.64 -12.53 -34.17
C GLY A 272 -11.16 -12.82 -34.39
N LEU A 273 -10.48 -13.34 -33.37
CA LEU A 273 -9.08 -13.73 -33.41
C LEU A 273 -8.94 -15.18 -33.91
N PRO A 274 -7.85 -15.51 -34.62
CA PRO A 274 -7.59 -16.89 -35.04
C PRO A 274 -7.29 -17.76 -33.83
N GLU A 275 -7.77 -19.01 -33.87
CA GLU A 275 -7.47 -19.99 -32.83
C GLU A 275 -6.07 -20.58 -33.07
N PRO A 276 -5.15 -20.52 -32.09
CA PRO A 276 -3.81 -21.09 -32.24
C PRO A 276 -3.84 -22.62 -32.13
N GLU A 277 -2.89 -23.31 -32.78
CA GLU A 277 -2.82 -24.78 -32.76
C GLU A 277 -2.51 -25.35 -31.36
N ASN A 278 -1.90 -24.55 -30.49
CA ASN A 278 -1.52 -24.86 -29.11
C ASN A 278 -2.48 -24.28 -28.06
N LEU A 279 -3.74 -23.99 -28.41
CA LEU A 279 -4.71 -23.39 -27.48
C LEU A 279 -4.86 -24.16 -26.17
N ASP A 280 -4.96 -25.50 -26.23
CA ASP A 280 -5.09 -26.36 -25.05
C ASP A 280 -3.90 -26.23 -24.08
N GLU A 281 -2.70 -26.01 -24.62
CA GLU A 281 -1.47 -25.83 -23.84
C GLU A 281 -1.45 -24.45 -23.16
N LEU A 282 -1.82 -23.39 -23.90
CA LEU A 282 -1.95 -22.04 -23.37
C LEU A 282 -3.02 -21.96 -22.28
N GLU A 283 -4.18 -22.61 -22.45
CA GLU A 283 -5.21 -22.65 -21.42
C GLU A 283 -4.78 -23.43 -20.16
N ALA A 284 -3.96 -24.47 -20.32
CA ALA A 284 -3.38 -25.19 -19.19
C ALA A 284 -2.36 -24.33 -18.44
N GLU A 285 -1.51 -23.60 -19.16
CA GLU A 285 -0.53 -22.66 -18.58
C GLU A 285 -1.23 -21.52 -17.83
N ILE A 286 -2.26 -20.90 -18.42
CA ILE A 286 -3.08 -19.88 -17.75
C ILE A 286 -3.71 -20.43 -16.47
N ARG A 287 -4.19 -21.68 -16.49
CA ARG A 287 -4.76 -22.32 -15.30
C ARG A 287 -3.70 -22.56 -14.23
N GLU A 288 -2.51 -23.01 -14.60
CA GLU A 288 -1.40 -23.20 -13.66
C GLU A 288 -0.96 -21.87 -13.03
N LEU A 289 -0.79 -20.82 -13.84
CA LEU A 289 -0.48 -19.48 -13.37
C LEU A 289 -1.55 -18.98 -12.40
N ARG A 290 -2.84 -19.12 -12.74
CA ARG A 290 -3.94 -18.74 -11.85
C ARG A 290 -4.04 -19.57 -10.58
N ASP A 291 -3.89 -20.88 -10.67
CA ASP A 291 -3.93 -21.79 -9.51
C ASP A 291 -2.75 -21.50 -8.55
N SER A 292 -1.60 -21.04 -9.09
CA SER A 292 -0.47 -20.59 -8.28
C SER A 292 -0.82 -19.37 -7.44
N VAL A 293 -1.53 -18.40 -8.02
CA VAL A 293 -2.05 -17.21 -7.33
C VAL A 293 -3.07 -17.62 -6.25
N GLU A 294 -3.98 -18.54 -6.55
CA GLU A 294 -4.98 -19.01 -5.57
C GLU A 294 -4.36 -19.80 -4.40
N GLN A 295 -3.35 -20.63 -4.66
CA GLN A 295 -2.62 -21.34 -3.59
C GLN A 295 -1.77 -20.40 -2.74
N ASP A 296 -1.19 -19.35 -3.32
CA ASP A 296 -0.51 -18.29 -2.59
C ASP A 296 -1.44 -17.50 -1.67
N ASN A 297 -2.69 -17.31 -2.12
CA ASN A 297 -3.75 -16.63 -1.39
C ASN A 297 -4.37 -17.50 -0.28
N ALA A 298 -4.08 -18.81 -0.23
CA ALA A 298 -4.63 -19.71 0.76
C ALA A 298 -4.05 -19.41 2.16
N PRO A 299 -4.87 -19.40 3.23
CA PRO A 299 -4.35 -19.32 4.58
C PRO A 299 -3.45 -20.54 4.84
N ALA A 300 -2.23 -20.30 5.32
CA ALA A 300 -1.34 -21.36 5.74
C ALA A 300 -2.07 -22.21 6.80
N GLU A 301 -2.35 -23.48 6.48
CA GLU A 301 -2.86 -24.44 7.45
C GLU A 301 -1.86 -24.47 8.62
N GLU A 302 -2.35 -24.13 9.82
CA GLU A 302 -1.56 -24.22 11.04
C GLU A 302 -1.04 -25.66 11.17
N ALA A 303 0.27 -25.84 10.98
CA ALA A 303 0.90 -27.12 11.24
C ALA A 303 0.59 -27.54 12.69
N PRO A 304 0.13 -28.79 12.91
CA PRO A 304 -0.25 -29.24 14.24
C PRO A 304 0.96 -29.15 15.17
N ALA A 305 0.76 -28.50 16.32
CA ALA A 305 1.78 -28.34 17.35
C ALA A 305 2.41 -29.69 17.70
N GLU A 306 3.72 -29.83 17.47
CA GLU A 306 4.48 -30.94 18.02
C GLU A 306 4.41 -30.87 19.55
N GLU A 307 3.79 -31.87 20.16
CA GLU A 307 3.79 -32.06 21.61
C GLU A 307 5.23 -32.20 22.11
N PRO A 308 5.58 -31.56 23.25
CA PRO A 308 6.92 -31.71 23.81
C PRO A 308 7.06 -33.12 24.40
N THR A 309 7.98 -33.91 23.86
CA THR A 309 8.42 -35.17 24.46
C THR A 309 9.16 -34.90 25.76
N GLU A 310 8.69 -35.53 26.85
CA GLU A 310 9.30 -35.56 28.20
C GLU A 310 10.76 -36.06 28.22
#